data_AF-A0A497CEV5-F1
#
_entry.id   AF-A0A497CEV5-F1
#
_cell.length_a   1.000
_cell.length_b   1.000
_cell.length_c   1.000
_cell.angle_alpha   90.00
_cell.angle_beta   90.00
_cell.angle_gamma   90.00
#
_symmetry.space_group_name_H-M   'P 1'
#
loop_
_entity.id
_entity.type
_entity.pdbx_description
1 polymer ?
#
loop_
_entity_poly.entity_id
_entity_poly.type
_entity_poly.pdbx_seq_one_letter_code
_entity_poly.pdbx_strand_id
1 'polypeptide(L)' 'PANWNNGDDCVIVPSVTNEEIPAMFPKGYTEVKPYLRMTPQPNWN' A
#
# COMPACT_ATOMS: atom_id res chain seq x y z
N PRO A 1 -5.05 2.32 7.80
CA PRO A 1 -5.64 3.68 7.96
C PRO A 1 -6.46 3.75 9.26
N ALA A 2 -6.83 4.94 9.75
CA ALA A 2 -7.41 5.11 11.09
C ALA A 2 -8.72 4.33 11.34
N ASN A 3 -9.50 4.04 10.28
CA ASN A 3 -10.72 3.22 10.33
C ASN A 3 -10.64 2.02 9.38
N TRP A 4 -9.49 1.37 9.29
CA TRP A 4 -9.28 0.25 8.37
C TRP A 4 -10.07 -1.00 8.76
N ASN A 5 -10.76 -1.61 7.80
CA ASN A 5 -11.35 -2.94 7.91
C ASN A 5 -10.59 -3.94 7.04
N ASN A 6 -10.74 -5.22 7.34
CA ASN A 6 -10.16 -6.28 6.50
C ASN A 6 -10.78 -6.24 5.10
N GLY A 7 -9.95 -6.04 4.08
CA GLY A 7 -10.30 -5.80 2.68
C GLY A 7 -9.97 -4.38 2.20
N ASP A 8 -9.81 -3.42 3.10
CA ASP A 8 -9.54 -2.02 2.75
C ASP A 8 -8.06 -1.78 2.41
N ASP A 9 -7.77 -0.64 1.78
CA ASP A 9 -6.41 -0.26 1.41
C ASP A 9 -5.49 -0.10 2.64
N CYS A 10 -4.30 -0.67 2.52
CA CYS A 10 -3.22 -0.60 3.49
C CYS A 10 -2.27 0.56 3.18
N VAL A 11 -1.62 1.09 4.22
CA VAL A 11 -0.53 2.07 4.06
C VAL A 11 0.77 1.31 3.80
N ILE A 12 1.51 1.68 2.76
CA ILE A 12 2.86 1.18 2.51
C ILE A 12 3.81 1.79 3.52
N VAL A 13 4.54 0.94 4.24
CA VAL A 13 5.49 1.38 5.26
C VAL A 13 6.58 2.27 4.65
N PRO A 14 7.03 3.33 5.33
CA PRO A 14 8.04 4.25 4.80
C PRO A 14 9.39 3.61 4.46
N SER A 15 9.69 2.45 5.06
CA SER A 15 10.93 1.70 4.79
C SER A 15 10.98 1.07 3.40
N VAL A 16 9.84 0.90 2.73
CA VAL A 16 9.79 0.37 1.36
C VAL A 16 10.11 1.50 0.39
N THR A 17 11.11 1.28 -0.46
CA THR A 17 11.50 2.24 -1.50
C THR A 17 10.53 2.18 -2.69
N ASN A 18 10.44 3.26 -3.47
CA ASN A 18 9.53 3.31 -4.63
C ASN A 18 9.85 2.23 -5.69
N GLU A 19 11.11 1.78 -5.77
CA GLU A 19 11.57 0.76 -6.71
C GLU A 19 11.11 -0.65 -6.32
N GLU A 20 10.91 -0.91 -5.02
CA GLU A 20 10.45 -2.20 -4.50
C GLU A 20 8.93 -2.36 -4.59
N ILE A 21 8.19 -1.24 -4.66
CA ILE A 21 6.72 -1.23 -4.63
C ILE A 21 6.11 -2.09 -5.76
N PRO A 22 6.52 -1.97 -7.04
CA PRO A 22 5.92 -2.78 -8.11
C PRO A 22 6.10 -4.28 -7.92
N ALA A 23 7.21 -4.71 -7.29
CA ALA A 23 7.49 -6.11 -7.01
C ALA A 23 6.71 -6.64 -5.81
N MET A 24 6.58 -5.83 -4.74
CA MET A 24 5.89 -6.23 -3.50
C MET A 24 4.36 -6.06 -3.59
N PHE A 25 3.89 -5.09 -4.37
CA PHE A 25 2.48 -4.71 -4.49
C PHE A 25 2.05 -4.75 -5.97
N PRO A 26 1.94 -5.94 -6.58
CA PRO A 26 1.62 -6.09 -8.00
C PRO A 26 0.19 -5.62 -8.35
N LYS A 27 -0.69 -5.48 -7.35
CA LYS A 27 -2.03 -4.89 -7.50
C LYS A 27 -1.99 -3.36 -7.70
N GLY A 28 -0.82 -2.75 -7.57
CA GLY A 28 -0.60 -1.32 -7.68
C GLY A 28 -0.62 -0.59 -6.34
N TYR A 29 -0.36 0.71 -6.42
CA TYR A 29 -0.38 1.63 -5.28
C TYR A 29 -0.86 3.00 -5.72
N THR A 30 -1.34 3.78 -4.76
CA THR A 30 -1.74 5.18 -4.93
C THR A 30 -0.88 6.05 -4.02
N GLU A 31 -0.14 6.98 -4.59
CA GLU A 31 0.61 7.98 -3.83
C GLU A 31 -0.29 9.18 -3.52
N VAL A 32 -0.79 9.25 -2.29
CA VAL A 32 -1.58 10.40 -1.82
C VAL A 32 -0.63 11.54 -1.42
N LYS A 33 0.49 11.19 -0.79
CA LYS A 33 1.60 12.08 -0.45
C LYS A 33 2.91 11.28 -0.49
N PRO A 34 4.10 11.93 -0.55
CA PRO A 34 5.38 11.23 -0.59
C PRO A 34 5.60 10.21 0.53
N TYR A 35 5.01 10.46 1.71
CA TYR A 35 5.06 9.58 2.88
C TYR A 35 3.78 8.75 3.08
N LEU A 36 2.73 9.01 2.30
CA LEU A 36 1.42 8.36 2.41
C LEU A 36 1.10 7.69 1.08
N ARG A 37 1.64 6.49 0.93
CA ARG A 37 1.39 5.59 -0.20
C ARG A 37 0.42 4.51 0.28
N MET A 38 -0.64 4.27 -0.50
CA MET A 38 -1.69 3.30 -0.20
C MET A 38 -1.63 2.16 -1.21
N THR A 39 -1.96 0.95 -0.80
CA THR A 39 -2.04 -0.23 -1.69
C THR A 39 -3.19 -1.14 -1.26
N PRO A 40 -3.90 -1.79 -2.20
CA PRO A 40 -4.91 -2.78 -1.84
C PRO A 40 -4.31 -3.87 -0.94
N GLN A 41 -5.10 -4.37 0.01
CA GLN A 41 -4.63 -5.41 0.91
C GLN A 41 -4.07 -6.62 0.12
N PRO A 42 -2.81 -7.03 0.35
CA PRO A 42 -2.17 -8.07 -0.45
C PRO A 42 -2.87 -9.43 -0.35
N ASN A 43 -3.37 -9.76 0.85
CA ASN A 43 -3.93 -11.08 1.19
C ASN A 43 -5.43 -11.26 0.88
N TRP A 44 -6.08 -10.31 0.21
CA TRP A 44 -7.45 -10.52 -0.25
C TRP A 44 -7.43 -11.21 -1.62
N ASN A 45 -8.08 -12.38 -1.71
CA ASN A 45 -8.06 -13.30 -2.86
C ASN A 45 -8.73 -12.67 -4.09
#